data_AF-A0A445DMK8-F1
#
_entry.id   AF-A0A445DMK8-F1
#
_cell.length_a   1.000
_cell.length_b   1.000
_cell.length_c   1.000
_cell.angle_alpha   90.00
_cell.angle_beta   90.00
_cell.angle_gamma   90.00
#
_symmetry.space_group_name_H-M   'P 1'
#
loop_
_entity.id
_entity.type
_entity.pdbx_description
1 polymer ?
#
loop_
_entity_poly.entity_id
_entity_poly.type
_entity_poly.pdbx_seq_one_letter_code
_entity_poly.pdbx_strand_id
1 'polypeptide(L)'
;MVGISLLDVAAITGLPISSPELTSDMEPNREYRIVHMTSYSEFIAQNMGQENEPVTEDEHVAFLFYWLNAIVFCSRSVQMQKLFLALAALLHEGNGFNLAKLLLGHLFEELGYLANFLRNNSRTNV
;
A
#
# COMPACT_ATOMS: atom_id res chain seq x y z
N MET A 1 13.52 25.00 11.32
CA MET A 1 14.14 23.99 10.44
C MET A 1 13.04 23.49 9.51
N VAL A 2 13.13 23.75 8.19
CA VAL A 2 12.08 23.39 7.23
C VAL A 2 12.32 21.94 6.81
N GLY A 3 11.48 21.02 7.29
CA GLY A 3 11.35 19.67 6.75
C GLY A 3 10.19 19.60 5.77
N ILE A 4 10.17 18.60 4.89
CA ILE A 4 9.01 18.40 4.02
C ILE A 4 7.77 18.17 4.88
N SER A 5 6.71 18.91 4.62
CA SER A 5 5.41 18.78 5.27
C SER A 5 4.44 18.02 4.38
N LEU A 6 3.35 17.51 4.97
CA LEU A 6 2.28 16.88 4.20
C LEU A 6 1.70 17.84 3.13
N LEU A 7 1.68 19.15 3.42
CA LEU A 7 1.22 20.18 2.49
C LEU A 7 2.16 20.31 1.27
N ASP A 8 3.47 20.16 1.47
CA ASP A 8 4.43 20.18 0.36
C ASP A 8 4.22 18.97 -0.57
N VAL A 9 3.98 17.78 -0.01
CA VAL A 9 3.69 16.57 -0.78
C VAL A 9 2.39 16.71 -1.57
N ALA A 10 1.36 17.28 -0.95
CA ALA A 10 0.09 17.54 -1.62
C ALA A 10 0.25 18.55 -2.77
N ALA A 11 1.04 19.60 -2.55
CA ALA A 11 1.34 20.59 -3.59
C ALA A 11 2.09 20.00 -4.79
N ILE A 12 3.03 19.07 -4.55
CA ILE A 12 3.80 18.40 -5.62
C ILE A 12 2.94 17.40 -6.39
N THR A 13 2.13 16.61 -5.70
CA THR A 13 1.35 15.51 -6.28
C THR A 13 0.00 15.96 -6.83
N GLY A 14 -0.51 17.11 -6.38
CA GLY A 14 -1.87 17.56 -6.66
C GLY A 14 -2.96 16.74 -5.94
N LEU A 15 -2.59 15.84 -5.04
CA LEU A 15 -3.55 15.01 -4.31
C LEU A 15 -4.27 15.84 -3.23
N PRO A 16 -5.61 15.70 -3.09
CA PRO A 16 -6.37 16.43 -2.08
C PRO A 16 -6.05 15.94 -0.66
N ILE A 17 -5.79 16.88 0.26
CA ILE A 17 -5.54 16.58 1.69
C ILE A 17 -6.85 16.27 2.41
N SER A 18 -7.88 17.05 2.13
CA SER A 18 -9.22 16.93 2.70
C SER A 18 -10.15 16.34 1.64
N SER A 19 -10.26 15.01 1.59
CA SER A 19 -11.41 14.40 0.93
C SER A 19 -12.43 13.96 1.99
N PRO A 20 -13.73 14.24 1.75
CA PRO A 20 -14.82 13.99 2.71
C PRO A 20 -15.14 12.50 2.89
N GLU A 21 -14.48 11.60 2.16
CA GLU A 21 -14.81 10.18 2.16
C GLU A 21 -14.16 9.40 3.31
N LEU A 22 -15.01 8.56 3.91
CA LEU A 22 -14.84 7.66 5.05
C LEU A 22 -13.42 7.10 5.20
N THR A 23 -12.78 7.46 6.31
CA THR A 23 -11.94 6.48 7.03
C THR A 23 -12.83 5.91 8.11
N SER A 24 -13.71 4.99 7.72
CA SER A 24 -14.52 4.25 8.69
C SER A 24 -13.64 3.22 9.38
N ASP A 25 -13.95 2.91 10.64
CA ASP A 25 -13.38 1.81 11.43
C ASP A 25 -13.87 0.45 10.88
N MET A 26 -13.74 0.25 9.57
CA MET A 26 -14.21 -0.92 8.84
C MET A 26 -13.24 -2.08 9.04
N GLU A 27 -13.78 -3.21 9.42
CA GLU A 27 -13.09 -4.50 9.38
C GLU A 27 -13.68 -5.35 8.26
N PRO A 28 -12.86 -6.21 7.61
CA PRO A 28 -13.37 -7.16 6.64
C PRO A 28 -14.47 -8.04 7.24
N ASN A 29 -15.51 -8.33 6.46
CA ASN A 29 -16.62 -9.17 6.90
C ASN A 29 -16.20 -10.63 7.15
N ARG A 30 -15.07 -11.06 6.60
CA ARG A 30 -14.48 -12.38 6.83
C ARG A 30 -12.96 -12.39 6.64
N GLU A 31 -12.34 -13.47 7.09
CA GLU A 31 -10.96 -13.79 6.75
C GLU A 31 -10.88 -14.46 5.37
N TYR A 32 -9.91 -14.04 4.57
CA TYR A 32 -9.59 -14.61 3.25
C TYR A 32 -8.39 -15.54 3.37
N ARG A 33 -8.39 -16.64 2.61
CA ARG A 33 -7.35 -17.68 2.70
C ARG A 33 -6.14 -17.31 1.85
N ILE A 34 -5.35 -16.37 2.35
CA ILE A 34 -4.17 -15.87 1.65
C ILE A 34 -2.91 -16.54 2.20
N VAL A 35 -2.15 -17.18 1.30
CA VAL A 35 -0.86 -17.76 1.62
C VAL A 35 0.20 -16.67 1.62
N HIS A 36 0.71 -16.32 2.80
CA HIS A 36 1.78 -15.34 2.95
C HIS A 36 3.14 -15.94 2.56
N MET A 37 3.86 -15.25 1.67
CA MET A 37 5.18 -15.67 1.19
C MET A 37 6.20 -14.54 1.32
N THR A 38 7.48 -14.92 1.34
CA THR A 38 8.59 -13.96 1.52
C THR A 38 8.98 -13.26 0.22
N SER A 39 8.58 -13.77 -0.94
CA SER A 39 8.81 -13.15 -2.25
C SER A 39 7.52 -12.99 -3.03
N TYR A 40 7.47 -11.97 -3.89
CA TYR A 40 6.35 -11.70 -4.79
C TYR A 40 6.09 -12.84 -5.79
N SER A 41 7.15 -13.45 -6.34
CA SER A 41 7.02 -14.56 -7.30
C SER A 41 6.41 -15.80 -6.67
N GLU A 42 6.84 -16.15 -5.45
CA GLU A 42 6.30 -17.29 -4.71
C GLU A 42 4.87 -17.00 -4.24
N PHE A 43 4.59 -15.76 -3.82
CA PHE A 43 3.24 -15.32 -3.49
C PHE A 43 2.27 -15.54 -4.66
N ILE A 44 2.64 -15.12 -5.88
CA ILE A 44 1.80 -15.32 -7.08
C ILE A 44 1.59 -16.82 -7.31
N ALA A 45 2.66 -17.61 -7.33
CA ALA A 45 2.57 -19.05 -7.62
C ALA A 45 1.67 -19.81 -6.63
N GLN A 46 1.60 -19.38 -5.37
CA GLN A 46 0.82 -20.03 -4.32
C GLN A 46 -0.63 -19.55 -4.21
N ASN A 47 -0.93 -18.34 -4.69
CA ASN A 47 -2.27 -17.75 -4.59
C ASN A 47 -2.98 -17.59 -5.95
N MET A 48 -2.33 -17.99 -7.04
CA MET A 48 -2.93 -17.99 -8.37
C MET A 48 -3.79 -19.25 -8.57
N GLY A 49 -4.98 -19.05 -9.14
CA GLY A 49 -5.90 -20.12 -9.51
C GLY A 49 -5.41 -20.98 -10.67
N GLN A 50 -6.21 -22.00 -10.98
CA GLN A 50 -5.98 -22.82 -12.18
C GLN A 50 -6.42 -22.08 -13.44
N GLU A 51 -5.70 -22.33 -14.53
CA GLU A 51 -6.05 -21.76 -15.82
C GLU A 51 -7.41 -22.29 -16.29
N ASN A 52 -8.24 -21.40 -16.83
CA ASN A 52 -9.63 -21.65 -17.26
C ASN A 52 -10.66 -21.88 -16.14
N GLU A 53 -10.30 -21.68 -14.88
CA GLU A 53 -11.27 -21.64 -13.79
C GLU A 53 -11.72 -20.20 -13.50
N PRO A 54 -12.95 -20.00 -12.98
CA PRO A 54 -13.41 -18.69 -12.51
C PRO A 54 -12.53 -18.17 -11.38
N VAL A 55 -12.26 -16.85 -11.39
CA VAL A 55 -11.49 -16.20 -10.33
C VAL A 55 -12.26 -16.30 -9.01
N THR A 56 -11.60 -16.87 -8.00
CA THR A 56 -12.18 -16.98 -6.65
C THR A 56 -12.06 -15.67 -5.88
N GLU A 57 -12.84 -15.55 -4.82
CA GLU A 57 -12.79 -14.38 -3.92
C GLU A 57 -11.40 -14.24 -3.26
N ASP A 58 -10.81 -15.37 -2.85
CA ASP A 58 -9.46 -15.41 -2.27
C ASP A 58 -8.41 -14.99 -3.30
N GLU A 59 -8.52 -15.43 -4.56
CA GLU A 59 -7.64 -14.99 -5.66
C GLU A 59 -7.77 -13.49 -5.93
N HIS A 60 -8.99 -12.96 -5.92
CA HIS A 60 -9.22 -11.53 -6.12
C HIS A 60 -8.59 -10.71 -4.99
N VAL A 61 -8.75 -11.14 -3.73
CA VAL A 61 -8.09 -10.49 -2.58
C VAL A 61 -6.57 -10.63 -2.66
N ALA A 62 -6.03 -11.79 -3.07
CA ALA A 62 -4.60 -11.98 -3.27
C ALA A 62 -4.05 -11.03 -4.33
N PHE A 63 -4.77 -10.86 -5.44
CA PHE A 63 -4.43 -9.92 -6.50
C PHE A 63 -4.40 -8.48 -5.98
N LEU A 64 -5.44 -8.04 -5.28
CA LEU A 64 -5.49 -6.69 -4.71
C LEU A 64 -4.37 -6.47 -3.69
N PHE A 65 -4.09 -7.47 -2.86
CA PHE A 65 -3.00 -7.42 -1.88
C PHE A 65 -1.63 -7.26 -2.56
N TYR A 66 -1.39 -8.02 -3.62
CA TYR A 66 -0.20 -7.88 -4.46
C TYR A 66 -0.14 -6.49 -5.11
N TRP A 67 -1.22 -6.05 -5.73
CA TRP A 67 -1.29 -4.79 -6.45
C TRP A 67 -1.01 -3.60 -5.54
N LEU A 68 -1.58 -3.58 -4.33
CA LEU A 68 -1.32 -2.55 -3.33
C LEU A 68 0.17 -2.51 -2.94
N ASN A 69 0.76 -3.66 -2.60
CA ASN A 69 2.15 -3.74 -2.17
C ASN A 69 3.14 -3.40 -3.28
N ALA A 70 3.02 -4.04 -4.43
CA ALA A 70 4.02 -4.01 -5.49
C ALA A 70 3.88 -2.80 -6.43
N ILE A 71 2.64 -2.36 -6.68
CA ILE A 71 2.36 -1.43 -7.78
C ILE A 71 1.87 -0.07 -7.26
N VAL A 72 0.94 -0.05 -6.30
CA VAL A 72 0.35 1.21 -5.82
C VAL A 72 1.26 1.91 -4.82
N PHE A 73 1.72 1.18 -3.80
CA PHE A 73 2.59 1.72 -2.76
C PHE A 73 4.05 1.38 -2.95
N CYS A 74 4.41 0.55 -3.96
CA CYS A 74 5.79 0.21 -4.30
C CYS A 74 6.66 -0.09 -3.06
N SER A 75 6.13 -0.90 -2.14
CA SER A 75 6.74 -1.14 -0.83
C SER A 75 8.17 -1.64 -0.99
N ARG A 76 9.12 -0.95 -0.35
CA ARG A 76 10.55 -1.34 -0.33
C ARG A 76 10.82 -2.59 0.51
N SER A 77 9.80 -3.09 1.21
CA SER A 77 9.91 -4.31 2.01
C SER A 77 10.03 -5.53 1.09
N VAL A 78 10.93 -6.44 1.45
CA VAL A 78 11.03 -7.76 0.80
C VAL A 78 9.74 -8.56 1.04
N GLN A 79 9.09 -8.34 2.19
CA GLN A 79 7.86 -9.02 2.59
C GLN A 79 6.63 -8.13 2.38
N MET A 80 5.53 -8.76 1.99
CA MET A 80 4.22 -8.13 1.84
C MET A 80 3.73 -7.57 3.19
N GLN A 81 3.41 -6.27 3.24
CA GLN A 81 2.97 -5.62 4.47
C GLN A 81 1.54 -6.02 4.81
N LYS A 82 1.34 -6.67 5.97
CA LYS A 82 0.03 -7.19 6.41
C LYS A 82 -1.09 -6.15 6.44
N LEU A 83 -0.76 -4.88 6.68
CA LEU A 83 -1.75 -3.79 6.65
C LEU A 83 -2.50 -3.74 5.31
N PHE A 84 -1.83 -4.00 4.19
CA PHE A 84 -2.46 -3.99 2.87
C PHE A 84 -3.37 -5.20 2.65
N LEU A 85 -3.28 -6.27 3.44
CA LEU A 85 -4.21 -7.40 3.33
C LEU A 85 -5.60 -6.98 3.83
N ALA A 86 -5.67 -6.28 4.96
CA ALA A 86 -6.93 -5.74 5.45
C ALA A 86 -7.54 -4.75 4.45
N LEU A 87 -6.71 -3.89 3.84
CA LEU A 87 -7.15 -2.95 2.80
C LEU A 87 -7.65 -3.67 1.55
N ALA A 88 -6.96 -4.73 1.10
CA ALA A 88 -7.35 -5.54 -0.05
C ALA A 88 -8.71 -6.24 0.18
N ALA A 89 -8.90 -6.82 1.36
CA ALA A 89 -10.15 -7.47 1.75
C ALA A 89 -11.32 -6.47 1.74
N LEU A 90 -11.11 -5.28 2.30
CA LEU A 90 -12.17 -4.27 2.31
C LEU A 90 -12.49 -3.73 0.90
N LEU A 91 -11.48 -3.56 0.04
CA LEU A 91 -11.67 -3.17 -1.36
C LEU A 91 -12.48 -4.22 -2.13
N HIS A 92 -12.17 -5.49 -1.92
CA HIS A 92 -12.93 -6.60 -2.49
C HIS A 92 -14.40 -6.57 -2.08
N GLU A 93 -14.68 -6.24 -0.81
CA GLU A 93 -16.04 -6.10 -0.27
C GLU A 93 -16.77 -4.82 -0.72
N GLY A 94 -16.15 -4.02 -1.60
CA GLY A 94 -16.76 -2.81 -2.17
C GLY A 94 -16.76 -1.61 -1.23
N ASN A 95 -15.95 -1.63 -0.17
CA ASN A 95 -15.83 -0.47 0.72
C ASN A 95 -15.10 0.68 -0.01
N GLY A 96 -15.64 1.88 0.14
CA GLY A 96 -15.04 3.10 -0.42
C GLY A 96 -13.82 3.54 0.39
N PHE A 97 -12.70 3.78 -0.29
CA PHE A 97 -11.47 4.29 0.32
C PHE A 97 -11.03 5.59 -0.34
N ASN A 98 -10.56 6.50 0.50
CA ASN A 98 -9.84 7.66 0.05
C ASN A 98 -8.38 7.29 -0.30
N LEU A 99 -8.19 6.67 -1.48
CA LEU A 99 -6.88 6.26 -1.97
C LEU A 99 -5.90 7.44 -2.05
N ALA A 100 -6.39 8.62 -2.41
CA ALA A 100 -5.58 9.85 -2.46
C ALA A 100 -4.95 10.16 -1.09
N LYS A 101 -5.72 10.05 -0.01
CA LYS A 101 -5.22 10.28 1.36
C LYS A 101 -4.20 9.23 1.79
N LEU A 102 -4.42 7.96 1.45
CA LEU A 102 -3.47 6.88 1.73
C LEU A 102 -2.15 7.07 0.98
N LEU A 103 -2.23 7.39 -0.33
CA LEU A 103 -1.06 7.70 -1.15
C LEU A 103 -0.30 8.92 -0.62
N LEU A 104 -1.02 9.96 -0.22
CA LEU A 104 -0.42 11.17 0.33
C LEU A 104 0.36 10.87 1.62
N GLY A 105 -0.22 10.10 2.53
CA GLY A 105 0.45 9.65 3.77
C GLY A 105 1.69 8.82 3.47
N HIS A 106 1.58 7.85 2.57
CA HIS A 106 2.71 7.00 2.18
C HIS A 106 3.86 7.80 1.56
N LEU A 107 3.56 8.71 0.61
CA LEU A 107 4.57 9.56 -0.02
C LEU A 107 5.24 10.50 0.98
N PHE A 108 4.49 11.02 1.96
CA PHE A 108 5.06 11.83 3.03
C PHE A 108 6.09 11.06 3.86
N GLU A 109 5.79 9.83 4.25
CA GLU A 109 6.74 8.98 4.96
C GLU A 109 7.99 8.69 4.11
N GLU A 110 7.80 8.26 2.86
CA GLU A 110 8.89 7.90 1.96
C GLU A 110 9.82 9.08 1.65
N LEU A 111 9.27 10.28 1.39
CA LEU A 111 10.05 11.50 1.18
C LEU A 111 10.77 11.93 2.45
N GLY A 112 10.15 11.76 3.62
CA GLY A 112 10.80 11.98 4.92
C GLY A 112 12.01 11.08 5.11
N TYR A 113 11.89 9.78 4.81
CA TYR A 113 13.01 8.84 4.84
C TYR A 113 14.13 9.24 3.87
N LEU A 114 13.78 9.58 2.62
CA LEU A 114 14.75 10.01 1.62
C LEU A 114 15.52 11.27 2.05
N ALA A 115 14.81 12.29 2.54
CA ALA A 115 15.42 13.54 3.00
C ALA A 115 16.40 13.30 4.15
N ASN A 116 16.04 12.43 5.11
CA ASN A 116 16.91 12.05 6.22
C ASN A 116 18.14 11.27 5.76
N PHE A 117 17.96 10.31 4.83
CA PHE A 117 19.06 9.54 4.24
C PHE A 117 20.08 10.45 3.54
N LEU A 118 19.62 11.36 2.68
CA LEU A 118 20.49 12.31 1.98
C LEU A 118 21.25 13.22 2.94
N ARG A 119 20.58 13.70 4.00
CA ARG A 119 21.22 14.53 5.03
C ARG A 119 22.32 13.76 5.76
N ASN A 120 22.09 12.51 6.13
CA ASN A 120 23.09 11.72 6.87
C ASN A 120 24.32 11.42 6.00
N ASN A 121 24.12 11.09 4.73
CA ASN A 121 25.23 10.85 3.79
C ASN A 121 26.04 12.11 3.47
N SER A 122 25.39 13.28 3.46
CA SER A 122 26.11 14.56 3.28
C SER A 122 27.02 14.91 4.45
N ARG A 123 26.76 14.37 5.64
CA ARG A 123 27.55 14.61 6.86
C ARG A 123 28.73 13.66 7.03
N THR A 124 28.68 12.47 6.44
CA THR A 124 29.77 11.48 6.50
C THR A 124 30.86 11.72 5.46
N ASN A 125 30.64 12.63 4.50
CA ASN A 125 31.61 13.01 3.47
C ASN A 125 32.41 14.29 3.84
N VAL A 126 32.49 14.62 5.13
CA VAL A 126 33.27 15.75 5.67
C VAL A 126 34.27 15.23 6.68
#